data_AF-A0A068UQI0-F1
#
_entry.id   AF-A0A068UQI0-F1
#
_cell.length_a   1.000
_cell.length_b   1.000
_cell.length_c   1.000
_cell.angle_alpha   90.00
_cell.angle_beta   90.00
_cell.angle_gamma   90.00
#
_symmetry.space_group_name_H-M   'P 1'
#
loop_
_entity.id
_entity.type
_entity.pdbx_description
1 polymer ?
#
loop_
_entity_poly.entity_id
_entity_poly.type
_entity_poly.pdbx_seq_one_letter_code
_entity_poly.pdbx_strand_id
1 'polypeptide(L)'
;MPRIGSQYLLQPIINNCLGPKLARPSSFPLPLSPSGSGSYPPGGERLILLLRTHPSSPIRPIASAASLPPPPTPNEVHIKVTMDRLADAAHLMIVSDLDHTMVDHHDPENMSLLRFNALWEANYRDNSLLVFSTGRSPTLYKELRKEKPMLTPDITIMSVGTEITYGNAMVPDDGWVEFLNQKWDRKIVTEETSKFPELTLQSHTEQRPHKVSFYVQKDKAQDVIKALAARLEERGLDVKIIYSGGMDLDILPQGAGKGQALAYLLKKFKAEGKSPNNTLVCGDSGNDAELFSIPEVYGVMVSNAQEELLQWHAANAKDNSKIIHATERCAAGIIQAIGHFNLGPSVSPRDVTDLSDSKLEDFDPAYEVVKFNLFFERWRRAEVEKSELYLANMKAVCCPSGVLVHPSGIEKLLGDCVNAFRTCYGDQQGKSYRVWVDQVLPTQVGSDSWLVKYKKWELSGEKQKGCLTTVLLSSKGVSVPEGLTWVHVHQTWLDGAGPTDDSSWFF
;
A
#
# COMPACT_ATOMS: atom_id res chain seq x y z
N MET A 1 -5.39 16.62 40.48
CA MET A 1 -5.43 18.11 40.47
C MET A 1 -5.08 18.60 39.06
N PRO A 2 -5.70 19.68 38.57
CA PRO A 2 -6.30 19.71 37.22
C PRO A 2 -5.41 20.28 36.11
N ARG A 3 -5.73 19.84 34.88
CA ARG A 3 -5.21 20.31 33.59
C ARG A 3 -5.82 21.67 33.24
N ILE A 4 -4.98 22.59 32.78
CA ILE A 4 -5.39 23.85 32.14
C ILE A 4 -5.23 23.66 30.63
N GLY A 5 -6.32 23.88 29.89
CA GLY A 5 -6.35 23.90 28.44
C GLY A 5 -5.96 25.27 27.90
N SER A 6 -5.42 25.29 26.68
CA SER A 6 -5.40 26.48 25.85
C SER A 6 -5.67 26.07 24.40
N GLN A 7 -6.84 26.45 23.92
CA GLN A 7 -7.25 26.44 22.53
C GLN A 7 -6.67 27.70 21.86
N TYR A 8 -5.99 27.56 20.74
CA TYR A 8 -5.81 28.66 19.78
C TYR A 8 -6.37 28.25 18.42
N LEU A 9 -7.30 29.07 17.94
CA LEU A 9 -8.00 28.95 16.66
C LEU A 9 -7.06 29.25 15.49
N LEU A 10 -7.16 28.45 14.42
CA LEU A 10 -6.76 28.84 13.07
C LEU A 10 -8.00 28.78 12.17
N GLN A 11 -8.44 29.94 11.71
CA GLN A 11 -9.42 30.13 10.63
C GLN A 11 -8.72 30.02 9.27
N PRO A 12 -9.30 29.32 8.29
CA PRO A 12 -9.00 29.59 6.89
C PRO A 12 -10.10 30.47 6.26
N ILE A 13 -9.64 31.51 5.55
CA ILE A 13 -10.43 32.33 4.64
C ILE A 13 -10.79 31.45 3.42
N ILE A 14 -12.08 31.14 3.25
CA ILE A 14 -12.64 30.54 2.03
C ILE A 14 -13.52 31.59 1.38
N ASN A 15 -13.15 32.07 0.18
CA ASN A 15 -14.08 32.76 -0.69
C ASN A 15 -14.66 31.78 -1.71
N ASN A 16 -15.98 31.69 -1.68
CA ASN A 16 -16.87 30.95 -2.56
C ASN A 16 -16.69 31.31 -4.04
N CYS A 17 -16.89 30.33 -4.91
CA CYS A 17 -17.78 30.46 -6.08
C CYS A 17 -18.25 29.05 -6.51
N LEU A 18 -19.49 28.73 -6.16
CA LEU A 18 -20.21 27.52 -6.59
C LEU A 18 -21.17 27.85 -7.74
N GLY A 19 -20.95 27.19 -8.88
CA GLY A 19 -21.97 26.59 -9.76
C GLY A 19 -22.77 27.50 -10.72
N PRO A 20 -23.58 26.91 -11.64
CA PRO A 20 -23.95 25.49 -11.73
C PRO A 20 -23.80 24.81 -13.12
N LYS A 21 -24.02 23.48 -13.10
CA LYS A 21 -24.12 22.53 -14.22
C LYS A 21 -25.33 22.81 -15.13
N LEU A 22 -25.22 22.52 -16.45
CA LEU A 22 -25.97 21.44 -17.17
C LEU A 22 -25.96 21.59 -18.71
N ALA A 23 -25.82 20.42 -19.37
CA ALA A 23 -26.40 19.98 -20.64
C ALA A 23 -25.98 20.61 -22.00
N ARG A 24 -25.63 19.71 -22.95
CA ARG A 24 -25.46 19.93 -24.40
C ARG A 24 -26.80 20.38 -25.04
N PRO A 25 -26.77 21.08 -26.20
CA PRO A 25 -26.94 20.34 -27.47
C PRO A 25 -26.15 20.90 -28.67
N SER A 26 -26.19 20.11 -29.75
CA SER A 26 -25.59 20.28 -31.06
C SER A 26 -26.27 21.32 -31.98
N SER A 27 -25.43 22.01 -32.75
CA SER A 27 -25.54 22.34 -34.19
C SER A 27 -26.60 23.31 -34.76
N PHE A 28 -26.06 24.22 -35.58
CA PHE A 28 -26.60 25.06 -36.68
C PHE A 28 -26.93 26.56 -36.44
N PRO A 29 -26.68 27.45 -37.43
CA PRO A 29 -26.28 28.84 -37.21
C PRO A 29 -27.32 29.91 -37.62
N LEU A 30 -27.19 31.11 -37.01
CA LEU A 30 -27.38 32.50 -37.53
C LEU A 30 -28.75 32.87 -38.20
N PRO A 31 -29.10 34.17 -38.42
CA PRO A 31 -28.44 35.45 -38.09
C PRO A 31 -29.39 36.58 -37.58
N LEU A 32 -28.81 37.79 -37.47
CA LEU A 32 -29.40 39.15 -37.61
C LEU A 32 -29.78 39.96 -36.35
N SER A 33 -29.02 41.06 -36.18
CA SER A 33 -29.27 42.31 -35.44
C SER A 33 -30.47 43.09 -36.02
N PRO A 34 -30.77 44.37 -35.65
CA PRO A 34 -30.23 45.29 -34.62
C PRO A 34 -31.33 45.98 -33.76
N SER A 35 -31.08 46.76 -32.71
CA SER A 35 -30.80 48.22 -32.76
C SER A 35 -31.29 48.92 -31.46
N GLY A 36 -30.65 50.05 -31.12
CA GLY A 36 -31.18 51.14 -30.25
C GLY A 36 -30.83 51.03 -28.76
N SER A 37 -29.86 51.75 -28.16
CA SER A 37 -29.55 53.20 -28.04
C SER A 37 -30.42 53.99 -27.05
N GLY A 38 -29.78 54.63 -26.06
CA GLY A 38 -30.28 55.79 -25.27
C GLY A 38 -30.41 55.52 -23.76
N SER A 39 -29.43 55.85 -22.90
CA SER A 39 -29.04 57.19 -22.36
C SER A 39 -29.80 57.63 -21.08
N TYR A 40 -29.21 57.32 -19.91
CA TYR A 40 -28.74 58.22 -18.83
C TYR A 40 -29.71 59.24 -18.11
N PRO A 41 -29.31 59.78 -16.92
CA PRO A 41 -29.98 59.70 -15.58
C PRO A 41 -30.63 61.07 -15.19
N PRO A 42 -30.69 61.64 -13.94
CA PRO A 42 -30.30 61.23 -12.56
C PRO A 42 -31.27 61.62 -11.41
N GLY A 43 -30.90 61.23 -10.17
CA GLY A 43 -30.70 62.22 -9.09
C GLY A 43 -31.72 62.35 -7.95
N GLY A 44 -31.23 62.16 -6.72
CA GLY A 44 -31.66 62.80 -5.46
C GLY A 44 -33.03 62.36 -4.88
N GLU A 45 -33.33 62.40 -3.59
CA GLU A 45 -32.60 62.82 -2.38
C GLU A 45 -33.43 62.31 -1.18
N ARG A 46 -32.85 62.41 0.02
CA ARG A 46 -33.30 61.83 1.30
C ARG A 46 -34.67 62.33 1.80
N LEU A 47 -35.37 61.50 2.56
CA LEU A 47 -36.21 61.98 3.67
C LEU A 47 -36.22 61.01 4.86
N ILE A 48 -35.87 61.54 6.03
CA ILE A 48 -36.01 60.94 7.37
C ILE A 48 -37.33 61.46 7.95
N LEU A 49 -38.19 60.60 8.51
CA LEU A 49 -39.08 61.00 9.60
C LEU A 49 -39.47 59.81 10.50
N LEU A 50 -39.51 60.11 11.80
CA LEU A 50 -39.67 59.23 12.95
C LEU A 50 -41.12 58.81 13.27
N LEU A 51 -41.23 57.55 13.74
CA LEU A 51 -42.02 57.00 14.86
C LEU A 51 -43.44 57.51 15.19
N ARG A 52 -44.42 56.59 15.17
CA ARG A 52 -45.20 56.12 16.36
C ARG A 52 -46.18 54.97 15.99
N THR A 53 -45.90 53.75 16.46
CA THR A 53 -46.66 52.93 17.44
C THR A 53 -48.02 52.35 17.04
N HIS A 54 -48.10 51.02 16.86
CA HIS A 54 -48.90 50.09 17.69
C HIS A 54 -48.63 48.60 17.28
N PRO A 55 -48.97 47.61 18.14
CA PRO A 55 -48.13 46.42 18.33
C PRO A 55 -48.77 45.09 17.86
N SER A 56 -47.90 44.06 17.94
CA SER A 56 -48.15 42.64 18.24
C SER A 56 -48.81 41.73 17.19
N SER A 57 -47.97 40.86 16.60
CA SER A 57 -48.26 39.42 16.38
C SER A 57 -46.94 38.64 16.25
N PRO A 58 -46.86 37.38 16.73
CA PRO A 58 -45.60 36.76 17.17
C PRO A 58 -44.75 36.11 16.07
N ILE A 59 -43.45 36.06 16.35
CA ILE A 59 -42.35 35.53 15.54
C ILE A 59 -42.42 34.00 15.46
N ARG A 60 -42.32 33.43 14.25
CA ARG A 60 -41.96 32.02 14.01
C ARG A 60 -40.43 31.87 14.02
N PRO A 61 -39.87 30.82 14.66
CA PRO A 61 -38.42 30.62 14.66
C PRO A 61 -37.90 30.19 13.29
N ILE A 62 -36.75 30.74 12.94
CA ILE A 62 -35.96 30.45 11.74
C ILE A 62 -35.40 29.02 11.84
N ALA A 63 -35.45 28.29 10.72
CA ALA A 63 -34.97 26.93 10.60
C ALA A 63 -33.48 26.78 10.96
N SER A 64 -33.19 25.70 11.67
CA SER A 64 -31.84 25.21 12.04
C SER A 64 -30.91 25.13 10.84
N ALA A 65 -29.71 25.68 10.98
CA ALA A 65 -28.61 25.48 10.04
C ALA A 65 -28.23 23.99 10.02
N ALA A 66 -28.29 23.37 8.84
CA ALA A 66 -27.80 22.01 8.65
C ALA A 66 -26.30 21.96 9.01
N SER A 67 -25.97 21.20 10.05
CA SER A 67 -24.58 20.91 10.41
C SER A 67 -23.91 20.18 9.25
N LEU A 68 -22.80 20.72 8.76
CA LEU A 68 -21.91 19.98 7.87
C LEU A 68 -21.50 18.67 8.56
N PRO A 69 -21.45 17.55 7.83
CA PRO A 69 -21.00 16.29 8.41
C PRO A 69 -19.58 16.45 8.96
N PRO A 70 -19.25 15.78 10.08
CA PRO A 70 -17.91 15.83 10.64
C PRO A 70 -16.88 15.35 9.60
N PRO A 71 -15.63 15.88 9.64
CA PRO A 71 -14.58 15.40 8.76
C PRO A 71 -14.36 13.90 9.00
N PRO A 72 -14.07 13.14 7.93
CA PRO A 72 -13.88 11.70 8.04
C PRO A 72 -12.72 11.38 8.99
N THR A 73 -12.89 10.31 9.77
CA THR A 73 -11.85 9.81 10.66
C THR A 73 -10.65 9.28 9.86
N PRO A 74 -9.44 9.21 10.45
CA PRO A 74 -8.26 8.64 9.78
C PRO A 74 -8.49 7.24 9.17
N ASN A 75 -9.30 6.40 9.86
CA ASN A 75 -9.69 5.08 9.36
C ASN A 75 -10.58 5.18 8.10
N GLU A 76 -11.56 6.10 8.08
CA GLU A 76 -12.43 6.31 6.91
C GLU A 76 -11.64 6.83 5.71
N VAL A 77 -10.66 7.72 5.94
CA VAL A 77 -9.76 8.20 4.87
C VAL A 77 -8.90 7.05 4.33
N HIS A 78 -8.35 6.19 5.18
CA HIS A 78 -7.56 5.04 4.75
C HIS A 78 -8.36 3.98 4.00
N ILE A 79 -9.59 3.71 4.44
CA ILE A 79 -10.52 2.81 3.72
C ILE A 79 -10.83 3.40 2.35
N LYS A 80 -11.10 4.70 2.27
CA LYS A 80 -11.41 5.38 1.00
C LYS A 80 -10.24 5.31 0.01
N VAL A 81 -9.02 5.64 0.43
CA VAL A 81 -7.82 5.56 -0.44
C VAL A 81 -7.56 4.12 -0.92
N THR A 82 -7.80 3.11 -0.08
CA THR A 82 -7.67 1.70 -0.49
C THR A 82 -8.74 1.31 -1.51
N MET A 83 -9.99 1.73 -1.28
CA MET A 83 -11.12 1.48 -2.18
C MET A 83 -10.95 2.20 -3.53
N ASP A 84 -10.33 3.38 -3.52
CA ASP A 84 -10.02 4.13 -4.75
C ASP A 84 -9.02 3.36 -5.63
N ARG A 85 -8.01 2.68 -5.06
CA ARG A 85 -7.05 1.85 -5.83
C ARG A 85 -7.64 0.53 -6.34
N LEU A 86 -8.74 0.08 -5.74
CA LEU A 86 -9.53 -1.08 -6.20
C LEU A 86 -10.68 -0.65 -7.13
N ALA A 87 -10.74 0.61 -7.56
CA ALA A 87 -11.80 1.12 -8.42
C ALA A 87 -11.59 0.74 -9.90
N ASP A 88 -10.34 0.65 -10.35
CA ASP A 88 -9.98 0.38 -11.74
C ASP A 88 -9.32 -1.00 -11.91
N ALA A 89 -9.26 -1.47 -13.15
CA ALA A 89 -8.55 -2.70 -13.49
C ALA A 89 -7.03 -2.52 -13.33
N ALA A 90 -6.41 -3.36 -12.50
CA ALA A 90 -4.98 -3.32 -12.26
C ALA A 90 -4.19 -3.72 -13.51
N HIS A 91 -3.14 -2.96 -13.85
CA HIS A 91 -2.22 -3.34 -14.93
C HIS A 91 -1.50 -4.66 -14.62
N LEU A 92 -1.00 -4.77 -13.38
CA LEU A 92 -0.40 -5.98 -12.85
C LEU A 92 -0.95 -6.23 -11.43
N MET A 93 -1.26 -7.48 -11.12
CA MET A 93 -1.51 -7.92 -9.75
C MET A 93 -0.43 -8.93 -9.36
N ILE A 94 0.41 -8.58 -8.37
CA ILE A 94 1.38 -9.53 -7.81
C ILE A 94 0.77 -10.16 -6.56
N VAL A 95 0.68 -11.48 -6.55
CA VAL A 95 0.21 -12.29 -5.43
C VAL A 95 1.38 -13.11 -4.93
N SER A 96 1.98 -12.69 -3.82
CA SER A 96 3.21 -13.30 -3.31
C SER A 96 2.98 -13.93 -1.94
N ASP A 97 3.49 -15.13 -1.74
CA ASP A 97 3.80 -15.57 -0.39
C ASP A 97 4.85 -14.67 0.27
N LEU A 98 4.92 -14.71 1.60
CA LEU A 98 5.85 -13.91 2.39
C LEU A 98 7.12 -14.65 2.73
N ASP A 99 7.03 -15.72 3.52
CA ASP A 99 8.18 -16.36 4.14
C ASP A 99 8.95 -17.16 3.10
N HIS A 100 10.24 -16.88 2.92
CA HIS A 100 11.07 -17.51 1.88
C HIS A 100 10.65 -17.21 0.43
N THR A 101 9.61 -16.40 0.20
CA THR A 101 9.22 -15.90 -1.12
C THR A 101 9.47 -14.40 -1.26
N MET A 102 8.71 -13.53 -0.57
CA MET A 102 8.98 -12.08 -0.58
C MET A 102 10.11 -11.71 0.40
N VAL A 103 10.11 -12.35 1.58
CA VAL A 103 11.05 -12.11 2.67
C VAL A 103 12.07 -13.23 2.73
N ASP A 104 13.34 -12.86 2.73
CA ASP A 104 14.41 -13.80 3.05
C ASP A 104 14.81 -13.68 4.52
N HIS A 105 14.52 -14.72 5.31
CA HIS A 105 14.91 -14.79 6.72
C HIS A 105 16.41 -14.96 6.93
N HIS A 106 17.14 -15.33 5.87
CA HIS A 106 18.60 -15.47 5.89
C HIS A 106 19.34 -14.22 5.41
N ASP A 107 18.62 -13.19 4.96
CA ASP A 107 19.20 -11.90 4.55
C ASP A 107 19.01 -10.85 5.67
N PRO A 108 20.05 -10.58 6.48
CA PRO A 108 19.95 -9.55 7.52
C PRO A 108 19.82 -8.13 6.93
N GLU A 109 20.29 -7.90 5.71
CA GLU A 109 20.29 -6.58 5.07
C GLU A 109 19.02 -6.32 4.25
N ASN A 110 18.19 -7.36 4.05
CA ASN A 110 16.92 -7.35 3.32
C ASN A 110 17.04 -6.76 1.90
N MET A 111 18.16 -6.99 1.23
CA MET A 111 18.51 -6.34 -0.03
C MET A 111 17.53 -6.67 -1.14
N SER A 112 17.18 -7.93 -1.33
CA SER A 112 16.23 -8.33 -2.37
C SER A 112 14.83 -7.75 -2.14
N LEU A 113 14.38 -7.72 -0.88
CA LEU A 113 13.12 -7.09 -0.49
C LEU A 113 13.14 -5.58 -0.77
N LEU A 114 14.22 -4.89 -0.36
CA LEU A 114 14.37 -3.46 -0.58
C LEU A 114 14.50 -3.09 -2.07
N ARG A 115 15.11 -3.96 -2.89
CA ARG A 115 15.13 -3.84 -4.36
C ARG A 115 13.73 -3.92 -4.93
N PHE A 116 12.92 -4.89 -4.48
CA PHE A 116 11.52 -5.02 -4.87
C PHE A 116 10.73 -3.78 -4.44
N ASN A 117 10.90 -3.31 -3.21
CA ASN A 117 10.19 -2.13 -2.71
C ASN A 117 10.43 -0.90 -3.58
N ALA A 118 11.69 -0.61 -3.91
CA ALA A 118 12.04 0.53 -4.74
C ALA A 118 11.49 0.39 -6.17
N LEU A 119 11.51 -0.82 -6.73
CA LEU A 119 10.92 -1.08 -8.04
C LEU A 119 9.41 -0.86 -8.03
N TRP A 120 8.72 -1.43 -7.04
CA TRP A 120 7.27 -1.37 -6.90
C TRP A 120 6.76 0.06 -6.71
N GLU A 121 7.35 0.78 -5.76
CA GLU A 121 6.93 2.15 -5.45
C GLU A 121 7.26 3.15 -6.56
N ALA A 122 8.28 2.88 -7.38
CA ALA A 122 8.61 3.74 -8.52
C ALA A 122 7.76 3.48 -9.76
N ASN A 123 7.38 2.21 -10.04
CA ASN A 123 6.84 1.85 -11.37
C ASN A 123 5.43 1.22 -11.35
N TYR A 124 4.99 0.69 -10.21
CA TYR A 124 3.79 -0.17 -10.17
C TYR A 124 2.73 0.34 -9.21
N ARG A 125 3.10 1.08 -8.16
CA ARG A 125 2.17 1.48 -7.10
C ARG A 125 0.93 2.22 -7.60
N ASP A 126 1.04 3.04 -8.63
CA ASP A 126 -0.07 3.86 -9.09
C ASP A 126 -1.23 3.03 -9.69
N ASN A 127 -0.92 2.02 -10.52
CA ASN A 127 -1.90 1.31 -11.35
C ASN A 127 -1.90 -0.22 -11.19
N SER A 128 -1.14 -0.76 -10.24
CA SER A 128 -0.98 -2.19 -10.00
C SER A 128 -1.32 -2.53 -8.54
N LEU A 129 -1.67 -3.79 -8.29
CA LEU A 129 -2.08 -4.27 -6.96
C LEU A 129 -1.06 -5.23 -6.37
N LEU A 130 -0.70 -4.99 -5.10
CA LEU A 130 0.13 -5.90 -4.33
C LEU A 130 -0.72 -6.71 -3.37
N VAL A 131 -0.64 -8.04 -3.47
CA VAL A 131 -1.35 -8.98 -2.61
C VAL A 131 -0.32 -9.86 -1.90
N PHE A 132 -0.36 -9.86 -0.57
CA PHE A 132 0.41 -10.83 0.22
C PHE A 132 -0.47 -12.02 0.59
N SER A 133 -0.04 -13.23 0.23
CA SER A 133 -0.76 -14.49 0.42
C SER A 133 0.03 -15.45 1.29
N THR A 134 -0.14 -15.34 2.62
CA THR A 134 0.71 -15.98 3.63
C THR A 134 -0.02 -17.02 4.47
N GLY A 135 0.75 -17.99 4.97
CA GLY A 135 0.29 -18.92 6.02
C GLY A 135 0.13 -18.25 7.40
N ARG A 136 0.80 -17.12 7.62
CA ARG A 136 0.77 -16.38 8.90
C ARG A 136 -0.63 -15.91 9.26
N SER A 137 -0.94 -15.98 10.55
CA SER A 137 -2.09 -15.30 11.12
C SER A 137 -1.97 -13.77 11.05
N PRO A 138 -3.09 -13.02 11.18
CA PRO A 138 -3.06 -11.55 11.20
C PRO A 138 -2.12 -10.98 12.26
N THR A 139 -1.96 -11.66 13.39
CA THR A 139 -1.02 -11.28 14.46
C THR A 139 0.42 -11.43 13.99
N LEU A 140 0.81 -12.62 13.51
CA LEU A 140 2.18 -12.89 13.06
C LEU A 140 2.56 -12.10 11.80
N TYR A 141 1.60 -11.78 10.94
CA TYR A 141 1.81 -10.87 9.82
C TYR A 141 2.15 -9.46 10.29
N LYS A 142 1.41 -8.93 11.29
CA LYS A 142 1.70 -7.61 11.87
C LYS A 142 3.04 -7.56 12.58
N GLU A 143 3.47 -8.67 13.20
CA GLU A 143 4.81 -8.80 13.79
C GLU A 143 5.89 -8.77 12.70
N LEU A 144 5.76 -9.57 11.64
CA LEU A 144 6.71 -9.56 10.52
C LEU A 144 6.86 -8.18 9.89
N ARG A 145 5.76 -7.42 9.77
CA ARG A 145 5.78 -6.02 9.27
C ARG A 145 6.58 -5.06 10.14
N LYS A 146 6.75 -5.34 11.43
CA LYS A 146 7.59 -4.55 12.34
C LYS A 146 9.05 -4.97 12.27
N GLU A 147 9.31 -6.24 11.94
CA GLU A 147 10.66 -6.80 11.88
C GLU A 147 11.34 -6.55 10.54
N LYS A 148 10.57 -6.51 9.45
CA LYS A 148 11.07 -6.45 8.08
C LYS A 148 10.58 -5.19 7.37
N PRO A 149 11.37 -4.59 6.47
CA PRO A 149 10.99 -3.38 5.73
C PRO A 149 9.99 -3.72 4.62
N MET A 150 8.80 -4.22 4.97
CA MET A 150 7.78 -4.62 4.01
C MET A 150 6.92 -3.43 3.57
N LEU A 151 6.53 -3.41 2.30
CA LEU A 151 5.51 -2.49 1.82
C LEU A 151 4.14 -2.81 2.43
N THR A 152 3.26 -1.80 2.43
CA THR A 152 1.84 -1.98 2.69
C THR A 152 1.17 -2.55 1.42
N PRO A 153 0.67 -3.80 1.45
CA PRO A 153 -0.07 -4.36 0.32
C PRO A 153 -1.47 -3.74 0.22
N ASP A 154 -2.10 -3.92 -0.93
CA ASP A 154 -3.50 -3.57 -1.16
C ASP A 154 -4.44 -4.59 -0.52
N ILE A 155 -4.07 -5.87 -0.61
CA ILE A 155 -4.85 -7.01 -0.11
C ILE A 155 -3.93 -7.95 0.65
N THR A 156 -4.45 -8.53 1.71
CA THR A 156 -3.79 -9.65 2.39
C THR A 156 -4.72 -10.85 2.39
N ILE A 157 -4.14 -11.99 2.01
CA ILE A 157 -4.71 -13.32 2.14
C ILE A 157 -3.87 -13.99 3.23
N MET A 158 -4.46 -14.26 4.39
CA MET A 158 -3.75 -14.73 5.58
C MET A 158 -4.28 -16.09 6.04
N SER A 159 -3.57 -16.70 6.98
CA SER A 159 -3.95 -17.98 7.57
C SER A 159 -4.24 -19.05 6.52
N VAL A 160 -3.36 -19.15 5.52
CA VAL A 160 -3.47 -20.13 4.42
C VAL A 160 -4.76 -19.92 3.59
N GLY A 161 -5.20 -18.67 3.44
CA GLY A 161 -6.35 -18.32 2.61
C GLY A 161 -7.69 -18.32 3.31
N THR A 162 -7.73 -18.41 4.64
CA THR A 162 -8.99 -18.34 5.38
C THR A 162 -9.45 -16.92 5.67
N GLU A 163 -8.57 -15.94 5.54
CA GLU A 163 -8.88 -14.53 5.82
C GLU A 163 -8.41 -13.68 4.64
N ILE A 164 -9.33 -12.91 4.05
CA ILE A 164 -9.02 -11.87 3.05
C ILE A 164 -9.28 -10.54 3.72
N THR A 165 -8.32 -9.61 3.68
CA THR A 165 -8.49 -8.26 4.21
C THR A 165 -7.91 -7.19 3.31
N TYR A 166 -8.46 -5.98 3.40
CA TYR A 166 -8.14 -4.86 2.51
C TYR A 166 -7.47 -3.69 3.22
N GLY A 167 -6.41 -3.17 2.59
CA GLY A 167 -5.77 -1.90 2.94
C GLY A 167 -5.07 -1.83 4.28
N ASN A 168 -4.72 -0.61 4.68
CA ASN A 168 -4.02 -0.33 5.94
C ASN A 168 -4.78 -0.84 7.18
N ALA A 169 -6.10 -0.69 7.17
CA ALA A 169 -6.95 -1.08 8.30
C ALA A 169 -7.19 -2.59 8.38
N MET A 170 -6.79 -3.35 7.34
CA MET A 170 -7.02 -4.80 7.24
C MET A 170 -8.50 -5.14 7.44
N VAL A 171 -9.38 -4.44 6.71
CA VAL A 171 -10.83 -4.65 6.78
C VAL A 171 -11.17 -6.02 6.20
N PRO A 172 -11.83 -6.93 6.93
CA PRO A 172 -12.18 -8.26 6.44
C PRO A 172 -13.11 -8.23 5.22
N ASP A 173 -12.99 -9.24 4.35
CA ASP A 173 -13.97 -9.51 3.32
C ASP A 173 -15.15 -10.34 3.89
N ASP A 174 -16.25 -9.67 4.21
CA ASP A 174 -17.44 -10.34 4.75
C ASP A 174 -18.02 -11.39 3.78
N GLY A 175 -17.90 -11.17 2.47
CA GLY A 175 -18.36 -12.12 1.46
C GLY A 175 -17.54 -13.42 1.45
N TRP A 176 -16.24 -13.31 1.69
CA TRP A 176 -15.35 -14.48 1.87
C TRP A 176 -15.65 -15.22 3.17
N VAL A 177 -15.88 -14.49 4.26
CA VAL A 177 -16.26 -15.08 5.55
C VAL A 177 -17.55 -15.92 5.40
N GLU A 178 -18.58 -15.37 4.75
CA GLU A 178 -19.83 -16.10 4.52
C GLU A 178 -19.68 -17.27 3.56
N PHE A 179 -18.81 -17.16 2.56
CA PHE A 179 -18.47 -18.28 1.68
C PHE A 179 -17.86 -19.44 2.47
N LEU A 180 -16.93 -19.16 3.38
CA LEU A 180 -16.25 -20.17 4.19
C LEU A 180 -17.11 -20.76 5.32
N ASN A 181 -18.22 -20.11 5.70
CA ASN A 181 -19.17 -20.65 6.68
C ASN A 181 -19.95 -21.87 6.14
N GLN A 182 -19.96 -22.10 4.82
CA GLN A 182 -20.69 -23.20 4.23
C GLN A 182 -20.10 -24.55 4.63
N LYS A 183 -20.91 -25.38 5.31
CA LYS A 183 -20.51 -26.70 5.83
C LYS A 183 -19.25 -26.68 6.70
N TRP A 184 -19.05 -25.59 7.42
CA TRP A 184 -17.97 -25.44 8.39
C TRP A 184 -18.54 -25.23 9.79
N ASP A 185 -18.05 -26.02 10.76
CA ASP A 185 -18.29 -25.77 12.18
C ASP A 185 -17.00 -26.06 12.97
N ARG A 186 -16.34 -24.98 13.40
CA ARG A 186 -15.10 -25.05 14.18
C ARG A 186 -15.26 -25.84 15.49
N LYS A 187 -16.44 -25.81 16.12
CA LYS A 187 -16.68 -26.54 17.38
C LYS A 187 -16.65 -28.04 17.14
N ILE A 188 -17.29 -28.51 16.07
CA ILE A 188 -17.27 -29.92 15.67
C ILE A 188 -15.84 -30.34 15.31
N VAL A 189 -15.09 -29.53 14.56
CA VAL A 189 -13.68 -29.80 14.25
C VAL A 189 -12.85 -29.96 15.53
N THR A 190 -13.01 -29.04 16.48
CA THR A 190 -12.27 -29.09 17.77
C THR A 190 -12.68 -30.32 18.59
N GLU A 191 -13.97 -30.67 18.59
CA GLU A 191 -14.49 -31.87 19.27
C GLU A 191 -13.88 -33.16 18.69
N GLU A 192 -13.90 -33.33 17.37
CA GLU A 192 -13.37 -34.54 16.72
C GLU A 192 -11.85 -34.65 16.84
N THR A 193 -11.12 -33.53 16.65
CA THR A 193 -9.66 -33.52 16.77
C THR A 193 -9.17 -33.81 18.19
N SER A 194 -9.93 -33.45 19.24
CA SER A 194 -9.60 -33.80 20.63
C SER A 194 -9.55 -35.31 20.91
N LYS A 195 -10.12 -36.13 20.02
CA LYS A 195 -10.15 -37.59 20.14
C LYS A 195 -8.90 -38.26 19.56
N PHE A 196 -7.98 -37.49 18.96
CA PHE A 196 -6.73 -37.97 18.37
C PHE A 196 -5.53 -37.61 19.27
N PRO A 197 -4.96 -38.56 20.01
CA PRO A 197 -3.81 -38.31 20.89
C PRO A 197 -2.53 -37.91 20.14
N GLU A 198 -2.46 -38.16 18.83
CA GLU A 198 -1.34 -37.80 17.96
C GLU A 198 -1.29 -36.29 17.64
N LEU A 199 -2.40 -35.56 17.86
CA LEU A 199 -2.53 -34.15 17.53
C LEU A 199 -2.19 -33.27 18.73
N THR A 200 -1.21 -32.38 18.56
CA THR A 200 -0.89 -31.33 19.55
C THR A 200 -1.30 -29.97 19.00
N LEU A 201 -2.14 -29.21 19.72
CA LEU A 201 -2.55 -27.87 19.27
C LEU A 201 -1.34 -26.95 19.08
N GLN A 202 -1.35 -26.19 17.99
CA GLN A 202 -0.42 -25.06 17.82
C GLN A 202 -0.84 -23.87 18.72
N SER A 203 -0.04 -22.81 18.70
CA SER A 203 -0.27 -21.61 19.50
C SER A 203 -1.65 -20.97 19.22
N HIS A 204 -2.16 -20.21 20.19
CA HIS A 204 -3.46 -19.52 20.06
C HIS A 204 -3.49 -18.55 18.85
N THR A 205 -2.35 -17.97 18.47
CA THR A 205 -2.28 -17.06 17.31
C THR A 205 -2.61 -17.78 16.00
N GLU A 206 -2.33 -19.07 15.90
CA GLU A 206 -2.63 -19.90 14.72
C GLU A 206 -4.05 -20.46 14.70
N GLN A 207 -4.77 -20.36 15.81
CA GLN A 207 -6.18 -20.78 15.89
C GLN A 207 -7.09 -19.64 15.40
N ARG A 208 -7.79 -19.84 14.28
CA ARG A 208 -8.67 -18.84 13.65
C ARG A 208 -10.11 -19.33 13.54
N PRO A 209 -11.08 -18.47 13.18
CA PRO A 209 -12.48 -18.90 13.00
C PRO A 209 -12.65 -20.03 11.97
N HIS A 210 -11.86 -20.01 10.90
CA HIS A 210 -11.89 -21.00 9.81
C HIS A 210 -10.58 -21.79 9.66
N LYS A 211 -9.73 -21.82 10.71
CA LYS A 211 -8.47 -22.60 10.74
C LYS A 211 -8.26 -23.18 12.12
N VAL A 212 -8.02 -24.49 12.20
CA VAL A 212 -7.59 -25.17 13.42
C VAL A 212 -6.28 -25.92 13.13
N SER A 213 -5.21 -25.53 13.82
CA SER A 213 -3.85 -25.99 13.52
C SER A 213 -3.28 -26.89 14.62
N PHE A 214 -2.58 -27.94 14.20
CA PHE A 214 -1.94 -28.93 15.06
C PHE A 214 -0.51 -29.25 14.58
N TYR A 215 0.25 -29.87 15.46
CA TYR A 215 1.45 -30.62 15.14
C TYR A 215 1.12 -32.12 15.13
N VAL A 216 1.68 -32.85 14.18
CA VAL A 216 1.56 -34.31 14.05
C VAL A 216 2.88 -34.91 13.55
N GLN A 217 3.27 -36.07 14.09
CA GLN A 217 4.48 -36.76 13.63
C GLN A 217 4.30 -37.31 12.21
N LYS A 218 5.36 -37.20 11.40
CA LYS A 218 5.34 -37.56 9.96
C LYS A 218 4.88 -38.99 9.68
N ASP A 219 5.26 -39.95 10.51
CA ASP A 219 4.89 -41.36 10.37
C ASP A 219 3.43 -41.65 10.78
N LYS A 220 2.77 -40.72 11.48
CA LYS A 220 1.36 -40.81 11.88
C LYS A 220 0.43 -39.95 11.03
N ALA A 221 0.96 -38.94 10.36
CA ALA A 221 0.19 -37.92 9.66
C ALA A 221 -0.84 -38.50 8.68
N GLN A 222 -0.45 -39.44 7.82
CA GLN A 222 -1.33 -40.01 6.80
C GLN A 222 -2.54 -40.75 7.40
N ASP A 223 -2.31 -41.55 8.45
CA ASP A 223 -3.39 -42.30 9.11
C ASP A 223 -4.36 -41.35 9.82
N VAL A 224 -3.83 -40.33 10.52
CA VAL A 224 -4.63 -39.30 11.19
C VAL A 224 -5.46 -38.51 10.18
N ILE A 225 -4.85 -38.04 9.08
CA ILE A 225 -5.55 -37.30 8.02
C ILE A 225 -6.73 -38.10 7.48
N LYS A 226 -6.50 -39.37 7.11
CA LYS A 226 -7.53 -40.23 6.52
C LYS A 226 -8.68 -40.48 7.50
N ALA A 227 -8.38 -40.80 8.76
CA ALA A 227 -9.38 -41.07 9.78
C ALA A 227 -10.17 -39.80 10.17
N LEU A 228 -9.49 -38.66 10.31
CA LEU A 228 -10.11 -37.39 10.66
C LEU A 228 -11.02 -36.88 9.54
N ALA A 229 -10.59 -36.97 8.27
CA ALA A 229 -11.40 -36.58 7.12
C ALA A 229 -12.74 -37.33 7.10
N ALA A 230 -12.70 -38.66 7.25
CA ALA A 230 -13.91 -39.49 7.28
C ALA A 230 -14.88 -39.10 8.41
N ARG A 231 -14.36 -38.86 9.62
CA ARG A 231 -15.19 -38.44 10.77
C ARG A 231 -15.83 -37.07 10.57
N LEU A 232 -15.10 -36.12 10.01
CA LEU A 232 -15.62 -34.77 9.77
C LEU A 232 -16.70 -34.79 8.67
N GLU A 233 -16.50 -35.62 7.63
CA GLU A 233 -17.50 -35.86 6.59
C GLU A 233 -18.78 -36.51 7.16
N GLU A 234 -18.66 -37.52 8.02
CA GLU A 234 -19.80 -38.15 8.73
C GLU A 234 -20.60 -37.15 9.58
N ARG A 235 -19.92 -36.11 10.10
CA ARG A 235 -20.55 -35.01 10.85
C ARG A 235 -21.12 -33.92 9.94
N GLY A 236 -21.09 -34.11 8.62
CA GLY A 236 -21.66 -33.20 7.62
C GLY A 236 -20.77 -31.99 7.29
N LEU A 237 -19.50 -32.01 7.67
CA LEU A 237 -18.55 -30.95 7.35
C LEU A 237 -17.83 -31.23 6.03
N ASP A 238 -17.50 -30.14 5.33
CA ASP A 238 -16.67 -30.19 4.13
C ASP A 238 -15.35 -29.49 4.44
N VAL A 239 -14.28 -30.28 4.59
CA VAL A 239 -13.01 -29.82 5.14
C VAL A 239 -11.84 -30.16 4.24
N LYS A 240 -10.88 -29.24 4.24
CA LYS A 240 -9.56 -29.42 3.67
C LYS A 240 -8.58 -29.63 4.80
N ILE A 241 -7.78 -30.69 4.71
CA ILE A 241 -6.71 -30.97 5.66
C ILE A 241 -5.38 -30.77 4.93
N ILE A 242 -4.60 -29.78 5.36
CA ILE A 242 -3.30 -29.44 4.77
C ILE A 242 -2.21 -29.91 5.73
N TYR A 243 -1.31 -30.75 5.23
CA TYR A 243 -0.10 -31.14 5.95
C TYR A 243 1.12 -30.50 5.29
N SER A 244 1.93 -29.76 6.05
CA SER A 244 3.07 -29.00 5.53
C SER A 244 4.23 -28.95 6.52
N GLY A 245 5.41 -28.54 6.05
CA GLY A 245 6.61 -28.39 6.90
C GLY A 245 7.10 -29.68 7.57
N GLY A 246 6.55 -30.85 7.20
CA GLY A 246 6.87 -32.13 7.83
C GLY A 246 6.29 -32.34 9.23
N MET A 247 5.48 -31.41 9.75
CA MET A 247 4.85 -31.55 11.07
C MET A 247 3.54 -30.80 11.26
N ASP A 248 3.25 -29.77 10.45
CA ASP A 248 2.09 -28.91 10.64
C ASP A 248 0.86 -29.50 9.95
N LEU A 249 -0.27 -29.48 10.65
CA LEU A 249 -1.56 -29.97 10.17
C LEU A 249 -2.64 -28.91 10.38
N ASP A 250 -3.15 -28.35 9.28
CA ASP A 250 -4.21 -27.36 9.27
C ASP A 250 -5.53 -27.98 8.80
N ILE A 251 -6.59 -27.80 9.58
CA ILE A 251 -7.96 -28.14 9.20
C ILE A 251 -8.71 -26.85 8.87
N LEU A 252 -9.16 -26.75 7.63
CA LEU A 252 -9.83 -25.59 7.05
C LEU A 252 -11.16 -26.01 6.38
N PRO A 253 -12.07 -25.09 6.05
CA PRO A 253 -13.16 -25.37 5.13
C PRO A 253 -12.63 -25.85 3.77
N GLN A 254 -13.37 -26.71 3.07
CA GLN A 254 -12.95 -27.24 1.76
C GLN A 254 -12.69 -26.15 0.72
N GLY A 255 -13.50 -25.08 0.75
CA GLY A 255 -13.37 -23.91 -0.12
C GLY A 255 -12.21 -22.97 0.24
N ALA A 256 -11.45 -23.22 1.31
CA ALA A 256 -10.30 -22.40 1.70
C ALA A 256 -9.01 -22.80 0.98
N GLY A 257 -7.95 -22.03 1.19
CA GLY A 257 -6.65 -22.19 0.56
C GLY A 257 -6.20 -20.94 -0.18
N LYS A 258 -4.89 -20.75 -0.35
CA LYS A 258 -4.32 -19.60 -1.06
C LYS A 258 -4.86 -19.48 -2.49
N GLY A 259 -4.93 -20.60 -3.22
CA GLY A 259 -5.50 -20.64 -4.57
C GLY A 259 -6.99 -20.31 -4.61
N GLN A 260 -7.78 -20.88 -3.70
CA GLN A 260 -9.23 -20.61 -3.66
C GLN A 260 -9.54 -19.15 -3.29
N ALA A 261 -8.79 -18.57 -2.35
CA ALA A 261 -8.91 -17.15 -2.01
C ALA A 261 -8.56 -16.25 -3.21
N LEU A 262 -7.51 -16.58 -3.96
CA LEU A 262 -7.17 -15.86 -5.19
C LEU A 262 -8.26 -16.03 -6.27
N ALA A 263 -8.78 -17.24 -6.47
CA ALA A 263 -9.86 -17.49 -7.42
C ALA A 263 -11.12 -16.68 -7.07
N TYR A 264 -11.45 -16.58 -5.79
CA TYR A 264 -12.53 -15.74 -5.29
C TYR A 264 -12.31 -14.26 -5.62
N LEU A 265 -11.12 -13.72 -5.34
CA LEU A 265 -10.78 -12.33 -5.66
C LEU A 265 -10.86 -12.03 -7.16
N LEU A 266 -10.28 -12.89 -8.00
CA LEU A 266 -10.33 -12.72 -9.45
C LEU A 266 -11.77 -12.77 -9.98
N LYS A 267 -12.60 -13.67 -9.44
CA LYS A 267 -14.03 -13.75 -9.78
C LYS A 267 -14.77 -12.48 -9.36
N LYS A 268 -14.48 -11.96 -8.16
CA LYS A 268 -15.05 -10.71 -7.64
C LYS A 268 -14.68 -9.52 -8.54
N PHE A 269 -13.40 -9.35 -8.86
CA PHE A 269 -12.95 -8.31 -9.79
C PHE A 269 -13.57 -8.45 -11.18
N LYS A 270 -13.70 -9.66 -11.70
CA LYS A 270 -14.38 -9.90 -12.97
C LYS A 270 -15.86 -9.49 -12.93
N ALA A 271 -16.57 -9.80 -11.85
CA ALA A 271 -17.96 -9.40 -11.68
C ALA A 271 -18.13 -7.88 -11.59
N GLU A 272 -17.13 -7.18 -11.05
CA GLU A 272 -17.10 -5.72 -10.96
C GLU A 272 -16.57 -5.03 -12.24
N GLY A 273 -16.15 -5.79 -13.25
CA GLY A 273 -15.55 -5.25 -14.48
C GLY A 273 -14.13 -4.72 -14.32
N LYS A 274 -13.40 -5.20 -13.30
CA LYS A 274 -12.08 -4.72 -12.88
C LYS A 274 -11.01 -5.81 -12.90
N SER A 275 -11.15 -6.81 -13.77
CA SER A 275 -10.17 -7.89 -13.88
C SER A 275 -8.77 -7.34 -14.12
N PRO A 276 -7.75 -7.74 -13.35
CA PRO A 276 -6.37 -7.37 -13.63
C PRO A 276 -5.97 -7.83 -15.03
N ASN A 277 -5.19 -7.00 -15.74
CA ASN A 277 -4.70 -7.35 -17.08
C ASN A 277 -3.72 -8.53 -17.00
N ASN A 278 -2.85 -8.51 -15.98
CA ASN A 278 -1.89 -9.56 -15.71
C ASN A 278 -1.91 -9.92 -14.22
N THR A 279 -1.76 -11.20 -13.91
CA THR A 279 -1.59 -11.68 -12.53
C THR A 279 -0.32 -12.51 -12.46
N LEU A 280 0.58 -12.18 -11.53
CA LEU A 280 1.80 -12.94 -11.25
C LEU A 280 1.70 -13.54 -9.84
N VAL A 281 1.68 -14.86 -9.75
CA VAL A 281 1.73 -15.59 -8.48
C VAL A 281 3.17 -15.97 -8.13
N CYS A 282 3.55 -15.83 -6.87
CA CYS A 282 4.90 -16.10 -6.38
C CYS A 282 4.83 -17.01 -5.14
N GLY A 283 5.62 -18.07 -5.11
CA GLY A 283 5.66 -19.00 -3.98
C GLY A 283 6.94 -19.84 -3.91
N ASP A 284 7.12 -20.51 -2.78
CA ASP A 284 8.28 -21.38 -2.51
C ASP A 284 7.88 -22.76 -2.01
N SER A 285 6.67 -22.96 -1.46
CA SER A 285 6.33 -24.20 -0.75
C SER A 285 5.03 -24.86 -1.22
N GLY A 286 4.72 -26.03 -0.66
CA GLY A 286 3.54 -26.81 -1.06
C GLY A 286 2.19 -26.10 -0.86
N ASN A 287 2.09 -25.15 0.09
CA ASN A 287 0.86 -24.39 0.30
C ASN A 287 0.58 -23.36 -0.80
N ASP A 288 1.58 -23.08 -1.66
CA ASP A 288 1.48 -22.17 -2.79
C ASP A 288 1.07 -22.86 -4.08
N ALA A 289 1.17 -24.19 -4.17
CA ALA A 289 0.92 -24.98 -5.39
C ALA A 289 -0.44 -24.63 -6.05
N GLU A 290 -1.47 -24.38 -5.24
CA GLU A 290 -2.80 -24.03 -5.76
C GLU A 290 -2.84 -22.66 -6.45
N LEU A 291 -1.97 -21.72 -6.08
CA LEU A 291 -1.86 -20.42 -6.77
C LEU A 291 -1.46 -20.61 -8.23
N PHE A 292 -0.53 -21.55 -8.49
CA PHE A 292 -0.04 -21.87 -9.84
C PHE A 292 -1.07 -22.65 -10.68
N SER A 293 -2.11 -23.20 -10.05
CA SER A 293 -3.19 -23.91 -10.73
C SER A 293 -4.28 -22.98 -11.27
N ILE A 294 -4.24 -21.69 -10.89
CA ILE A 294 -5.24 -20.71 -11.34
C ILE A 294 -5.06 -20.47 -12.84
N PRO A 295 -6.13 -20.55 -13.65
CA PRO A 295 -6.03 -20.30 -15.08
C PRO A 295 -5.50 -18.89 -15.37
N GLU A 296 -4.77 -18.78 -16.47
CA GLU A 296 -4.30 -17.52 -17.07
C GLU A 296 -3.26 -16.71 -16.29
N VAL A 297 -2.93 -17.10 -15.05
CA VAL A 297 -1.86 -16.44 -14.27
C VAL A 297 -0.47 -16.77 -14.81
N TYR A 298 0.47 -15.84 -14.60
CA TYR A 298 1.89 -16.13 -14.63
C TYR A 298 2.33 -16.60 -13.25
N GLY A 299 3.30 -17.50 -13.18
CA GLY A 299 3.81 -18.07 -11.93
C GLY A 299 5.33 -18.05 -11.85
N VAL A 300 5.84 -17.71 -10.68
CA VAL A 300 7.26 -17.88 -10.34
C VAL A 300 7.43 -18.69 -9.07
N MET A 301 8.14 -19.81 -9.20
CA MET A 301 8.75 -20.50 -8.07
C MET A 301 10.13 -19.88 -7.87
N VAL A 302 10.40 -19.32 -6.70
CA VAL A 302 11.71 -18.73 -6.40
C VAL A 302 12.79 -19.82 -6.33
N SER A 303 14.07 -19.47 -6.54
CA SER A 303 15.14 -20.50 -6.65
C SER A 303 15.34 -21.35 -5.40
N ASN A 304 14.87 -20.84 -4.26
CA ASN A 304 14.86 -21.52 -2.97
C ASN A 304 13.55 -22.25 -2.68
N ALA A 305 12.75 -22.54 -3.70
CA ALA A 305 11.55 -23.34 -3.57
C ALA A 305 11.86 -24.73 -2.98
N GLN A 306 10.96 -25.18 -2.11
CA GLN A 306 11.01 -26.46 -1.45
C GLN A 306 10.67 -27.58 -2.42
N GLU A 307 11.17 -28.77 -2.09
CA GLU A 307 11.08 -29.96 -2.95
C GLU A 307 9.63 -30.29 -3.31
N GLU A 308 8.67 -30.12 -2.39
CA GLU A 308 7.27 -30.43 -2.67
C GLU A 308 6.64 -29.55 -3.76
N LEU A 309 7.03 -28.27 -3.86
CA LEU A 309 6.53 -27.38 -4.92
C LEU A 309 7.17 -27.73 -6.28
N LEU A 310 8.45 -28.09 -6.27
CA LEU A 310 9.16 -28.53 -7.47
C LEU A 310 8.60 -29.85 -8.02
N GLN A 311 8.28 -30.79 -7.13
CA GLN A 311 7.61 -32.04 -7.48
C GLN A 311 6.20 -31.79 -8.03
N TRP A 312 5.44 -30.89 -7.39
CA TRP A 312 4.14 -30.47 -7.90
C TRP A 312 4.27 -29.89 -9.31
N HIS A 313 5.23 -29.00 -9.56
CA HIS A 313 5.46 -28.42 -10.86
C HIS A 313 5.82 -29.48 -11.91
N ALA A 314 6.74 -30.40 -11.59
CA ALA A 314 7.13 -31.48 -12.50
C ALA A 314 5.95 -32.38 -12.89
N ALA A 315 4.98 -32.58 -11.99
CA ALA A 315 3.80 -33.40 -12.22
C ALA A 315 2.63 -32.67 -12.91
N ASN A 316 2.46 -31.36 -12.66
CA ASN A 316 1.25 -30.63 -13.05
C ASN A 316 1.47 -29.49 -14.04
N ALA A 317 2.67 -28.93 -14.11
CA ALA A 317 2.93 -27.66 -14.77
C ALA A 317 4.21 -27.63 -15.62
N LYS A 318 4.89 -28.77 -15.82
CA LYS A 318 6.18 -28.87 -16.50
C LYS A 318 6.22 -28.22 -17.88
N ASP A 319 5.14 -28.33 -18.65
CA ASP A 319 5.04 -27.78 -20.01
C ASP A 319 4.30 -26.42 -20.05
N ASN A 320 3.96 -25.85 -18.88
CA ASN A 320 3.28 -24.58 -18.80
C ASN A 320 4.29 -23.42 -18.91
N SER A 321 4.41 -22.86 -20.12
CA SER A 321 5.26 -21.69 -20.40
C SER A 321 4.97 -20.43 -19.57
N LYS A 322 3.82 -20.37 -18.86
CA LYS A 322 3.50 -19.27 -17.95
C LYS A 322 4.05 -19.46 -16.54
N ILE A 323 4.72 -20.57 -16.25
CA ILE A 323 5.32 -20.85 -14.95
C ILE A 323 6.82 -21.04 -15.13
N ILE A 324 7.61 -20.35 -14.31
CA ILE A 324 9.06 -20.51 -14.28
C ILE A 324 9.56 -20.89 -12.90
N HIS A 325 10.68 -21.59 -12.89
CA HIS A 325 11.56 -21.69 -11.73
C HIS A 325 12.66 -20.63 -11.89
N ALA A 326 12.64 -19.60 -11.05
CA ALA A 326 13.61 -18.52 -11.08
C ALA A 326 15.00 -19.03 -10.69
N THR A 327 16.04 -18.35 -11.20
CA THR A 327 17.42 -18.56 -10.73
C THR A 327 17.72 -17.72 -9.50
N GLU A 328 16.98 -16.64 -9.31
CA GLU A 328 17.10 -15.72 -8.18
C GLU A 328 16.24 -16.14 -6.98
N ARG A 329 16.74 -15.81 -5.79
CA ARG A 329 16.15 -16.17 -4.50
C ARG A 329 15.14 -15.11 -4.04
N CYS A 330 14.07 -15.54 -3.38
CA CYS A 330 13.06 -14.68 -2.77
C CYS A 330 12.59 -13.53 -3.71
N ALA A 331 12.48 -12.30 -3.19
CA ALA A 331 12.01 -11.13 -3.95
C ALA A 331 12.82 -10.83 -5.22
N ALA A 332 14.09 -11.25 -5.32
CA ALA A 332 14.86 -11.12 -6.55
C ALA A 332 14.31 -12.06 -7.65
N GLY A 333 13.80 -13.23 -7.29
CA GLY A 333 13.07 -14.13 -8.19
C GLY A 333 11.78 -13.50 -8.73
N ILE A 334 11.08 -12.73 -7.90
CA ILE A 334 9.88 -11.97 -8.33
C ILE A 334 10.25 -10.91 -9.36
N ILE A 335 11.32 -10.14 -9.11
CA ILE A 335 11.84 -9.14 -10.07
C ILE A 335 12.27 -9.82 -11.38
N GLN A 336 12.95 -10.96 -11.30
CA GLN A 336 13.34 -11.76 -12.47
C GLN A 336 12.11 -12.17 -13.29
N ALA A 337 11.04 -12.62 -12.64
CA ALA A 337 9.81 -13.05 -13.31
C ALA A 337 9.08 -11.90 -14.01
N ILE A 338 9.05 -10.70 -13.41
CA ILE A 338 8.52 -9.49 -14.06
C ILE A 338 9.21 -9.26 -15.40
N GLY A 339 10.54 -9.34 -15.44
CA GLY A 339 11.32 -9.20 -16.67
C GLY A 339 11.12 -10.35 -17.66
N HIS A 340 11.11 -11.60 -17.16
CA HIS A 340 10.96 -12.80 -17.98
C HIS A 340 9.63 -12.82 -18.75
N PHE A 341 8.53 -12.49 -18.07
CA PHE A 341 7.20 -12.46 -18.68
C PHE A 341 6.85 -11.12 -19.34
N ASN A 342 7.79 -10.17 -19.38
CA ASN A 342 7.59 -8.83 -19.95
C ASN A 342 6.37 -8.09 -19.32
N LEU A 343 6.27 -8.12 -17.99
CA LEU A 343 5.16 -7.53 -17.22
C LEU A 343 5.37 -6.05 -16.87
N GLY A 344 6.50 -5.48 -17.29
CA GLY A 344 6.89 -4.08 -17.06
C GLY A 344 8.39 -3.94 -16.75
N PRO A 345 8.83 -2.76 -16.30
CA PRO A 345 10.22 -2.53 -15.88
C PRO A 345 10.66 -3.52 -14.79
N SER A 346 11.83 -4.14 -14.96
CA SER A 346 12.39 -5.12 -14.02
C SER A 346 13.74 -4.73 -13.45
N VAL A 347 14.17 -3.48 -13.64
CA VAL A 347 15.42 -2.94 -13.07
C VAL A 347 15.06 -2.09 -11.87
N SER A 348 15.49 -2.50 -10.68
CA SER A 348 15.23 -1.73 -9.46
C SER A 348 16.02 -0.41 -9.49
N PRO A 349 15.43 0.72 -9.08
CA PRO A 349 16.18 1.97 -8.87
C PRO A 349 17.37 1.81 -7.91
N ARG A 350 17.35 0.79 -7.03
CA ARG A 350 18.50 0.45 -6.16
C ARG A 350 19.70 -0.12 -6.88
N ASP A 351 19.49 -0.74 -8.04
CA ASP A 351 20.56 -1.38 -8.81
C ASP A 351 21.27 -0.40 -9.74
N VAL A 352 20.69 0.80 -9.94
CA VAL A 352 21.26 1.85 -10.78
C VAL A 352 22.36 2.60 -10.03
N THR A 353 23.60 2.52 -10.51
CA THR A 353 24.77 3.16 -9.86
C THR A 353 24.76 4.68 -9.99
N ASP A 354 24.42 5.19 -11.18
CA ASP A 354 24.28 6.61 -11.43
C ASP A 354 22.81 7.00 -11.53
N LEU A 355 22.28 7.59 -10.45
CA LEU A 355 20.90 8.06 -10.41
C LEU A 355 20.64 9.22 -11.38
N SER A 356 21.69 9.88 -11.90
CA SER A 356 21.57 10.98 -12.88
C SER A 356 21.34 10.51 -14.32
N ASP A 357 21.58 9.23 -14.63
CA ASP A 357 21.55 8.67 -15.98
C ASP A 357 20.16 8.13 -16.43
N SER A 358 19.11 8.39 -15.65
CA SER A 358 17.75 7.98 -16.03
C SER A 358 17.21 8.85 -17.17
N LYS A 359 17.28 8.33 -18.40
CA LYS A 359 16.59 8.88 -19.58
C LYS A 359 15.09 8.61 -19.47
N LEU A 360 14.42 9.31 -18.57
CA LEU A 360 12.96 9.31 -18.54
C LEU A 360 12.44 10.06 -19.78
N GLU A 361 11.40 9.51 -20.39
CA GLU A 361 10.70 10.15 -21.52
C GLU A 361 9.70 11.21 -21.03
N ASP A 362 9.13 11.00 -19.83
CA ASP A 362 8.15 11.86 -19.18
C ASP A 362 8.50 12.13 -17.70
N PHE A 363 7.86 13.12 -17.09
CA PHE A 363 7.98 13.35 -15.65
C PHE A 363 7.28 12.25 -14.85
N ASP A 364 8.03 11.62 -13.94
CA ASP A 364 7.51 10.61 -13.02
C ASP A 364 7.71 11.06 -11.55
N PRO A 365 6.66 11.60 -10.90
CA PRO A 365 6.70 12.01 -9.51
C PRO A 365 7.02 10.88 -8.53
N ALA A 366 6.63 9.64 -8.82
CA ALA A 366 6.88 8.50 -7.94
C ALA A 366 8.36 8.10 -8.00
N TYR A 367 8.90 7.98 -9.22
CA TYR A 367 10.32 7.72 -9.43
C TYR A 367 11.19 8.80 -8.79
N GLU A 368 10.83 10.09 -8.92
CA GLU A 368 11.58 11.20 -8.31
C GLU A 368 11.69 11.05 -6.78
N VAL A 369 10.58 10.75 -6.10
CA VAL A 369 10.57 10.52 -4.65
C VAL A 369 11.42 9.32 -4.25
N VAL A 370 11.30 8.20 -4.97
CA VAL A 370 12.11 7.00 -4.70
C VAL A 370 13.59 7.31 -4.88
N LYS A 371 13.97 7.92 -6.01
CA LYS A 371 15.34 8.33 -6.33
C LYS A 371 15.93 9.24 -5.27
N PHE A 372 15.19 10.26 -4.83
CA PHE A 372 15.62 11.17 -3.76
C PHE A 372 15.98 10.41 -2.47
N ASN A 373 15.10 9.52 -2.02
CA ASN A 373 15.30 8.78 -0.77
C ASN A 373 16.43 7.75 -0.86
N LEU A 374 16.63 7.14 -2.04
CA LEU A 374 17.77 6.26 -2.28
C LEU A 374 19.11 7.01 -2.30
N PHE A 375 19.14 8.19 -2.91
CA PHE A 375 20.32 9.06 -2.84
C PHE A 375 20.64 9.41 -1.39
N PHE A 376 19.64 9.78 -0.59
CA PHE A 376 19.81 10.09 0.82
C PHE A 376 20.37 8.91 1.63
N GLU A 377 19.88 7.69 1.39
CA GLU A 377 20.45 6.47 1.98
C GLU A 377 21.94 6.32 1.64
N ARG A 378 22.27 6.33 0.35
CA ARG A 378 23.65 6.14 -0.14
C ARG A 378 24.60 7.21 0.38
N TRP A 379 24.12 8.46 0.46
CA TRP A 379 24.89 9.59 0.98
C TRP A 379 25.29 9.38 2.45
N ARG A 380 24.34 8.99 3.30
CA ARG A 380 24.62 8.72 4.73
C ARG A 380 25.48 7.48 4.93
N ARG A 381 25.43 6.52 4.01
CA ARG A 381 26.27 5.32 4.04
C ARG A 381 27.65 5.51 3.40
N ALA A 382 27.93 6.68 2.82
CA ALA A 382 29.13 6.95 2.02
C ALA A 382 29.33 5.96 0.86
N GLU A 383 28.23 5.55 0.21
CA GLU A 383 28.22 4.68 -0.97
C GLU A 383 28.27 5.48 -2.30
N VAL A 384 28.19 6.80 -2.21
CA VAL A 384 28.45 7.75 -3.30
C VAL A 384 29.60 8.67 -2.91
N GLU A 385 30.31 9.21 -3.89
CA GLU A 385 31.41 10.14 -3.64
C GLU A 385 30.93 11.40 -2.89
N LYS A 386 31.72 11.86 -1.93
CA LYS A 386 31.51 13.15 -1.25
C LYS A 386 31.79 14.32 -2.19
N SER A 387 30.85 14.60 -3.09
CA SER A 387 30.97 15.65 -4.10
C SER A 387 30.01 16.81 -3.82
N GLU A 388 30.55 18.04 -3.86
CA GLU A 388 29.72 19.25 -3.83
C GLU A 388 28.82 19.36 -5.06
N LEU A 389 29.16 18.69 -6.17
CA LEU A 389 28.30 18.61 -7.35
C LEU A 389 26.98 17.90 -7.04
N TYR A 390 27.00 16.79 -6.30
CA TYR A 390 25.78 16.08 -5.93
C TYR A 390 24.89 16.93 -5.02
N LEU A 391 25.48 17.63 -4.05
CA LEU A 391 24.71 18.54 -3.19
C LEU A 391 24.15 19.73 -3.96
N ALA A 392 24.91 20.27 -4.92
CA ALA A 392 24.42 21.32 -5.81
C ALA A 392 23.25 20.84 -6.67
N ASN A 393 23.30 19.62 -7.23
CA ASN A 393 22.21 19.03 -8.00
C ASN A 393 20.95 18.81 -7.14
N MET A 394 21.11 18.27 -5.92
CA MET A 394 19.99 18.12 -4.98
C MET A 394 19.38 19.46 -4.56
N LYS A 395 20.21 20.50 -4.45
CA LYS A 395 19.74 21.86 -4.18
C LYS A 395 19.06 22.49 -5.38
N ALA A 396 19.50 22.18 -6.60
CA ALA A 396 18.94 22.71 -7.84
C ALA A 396 17.49 22.24 -8.08
N VAL A 397 17.16 21.02 -7.63
CA VAL A 397 15.77 20.51 -7.67
C VAL A 397 14.90 21.06 -6.54
N CYS A 398 15.43 21.85 -5.60
CA CYS A 398 14.65 22.50 -4.56
C CYS A 398 14.28 23.92 -4.96
N CYS A 399 13.00 24.29 -4.83
CA CYS A 399 12.58 25.68 -4.98
C CYS A 399 13.35 26.56 -3.97
N PRO A 400 13.94 27.70 -4.38
CA PRO A 400 14.70 28.57 -3.47
C PRO A 400 13.90 29.07 -2.26
N SER A 401 12.60 29.29 -2.43
CA SER A 401 11.66 29.66 -1.36
C SER A 401 10.88 28.47 -0.81
N GLY A 402 11.23 27.24 -1.22
CA GLY A 402 10.55 26.03 -0.80
C GLY A 402 10.84 25.68 0.65
N VAL A 403 9.86 25.08 1.31
CA VAL A 403 9.88 24.84 2.77
C VAL A 403 9.66 23.37 3.08
N LEU A 404 10.42 22.85 4.05
CA LEU A 404 10.16 21.62 4.77
C LEU A 404 9.51 21.95 6.12
N VAL A 405 8.30 21.46 6.35
CA VAL A 405 7.68 21.37 7.67
C VAL A 405 8.14 20.07 8.30
N HIS A 406 9.07 20.15 9.24
CA HIS A 406 9.64 19.01 9.96
C HIS A 406 8.58 18.38 10.90
N PRO A 407 8.64 17.07 11.21
CA PRO A 407 7.70 16.43 12.14
C PRO A 407 7.60 17.07 13.53
N SER A 408 8.63 17.81 13.96
CA SER A 408 8.64 18.59 15.20
C SER A 408 7.82 19.89 15.13
N GLY A 409 7.27 20.24 13.96
CA GLY A 409 6.56 21.48 13.69
C GLY A 409 7.45 22.66 13.29
N ILE A 410 8.77 22.46 13.18
CA ILE A 410 9.71 23.51 12.76
C ILE A 410 9.74 23.59 11.23
N GLU A 411 9.57 24.80 10.70
CA GLU A 411 9.75 25.08 9.28
C GLU A 411 11.21 25.41 8.96
N LYS A 412 11.73 24.83 7.88
CA LYS A 412 13.09 25.07 7.37
C LYS A 412 13.05 25.26 5.86
N LEU A 413 13.95 26.07 5.31
CA LEU A 413 14.11 26.14 3.85
C LEU A 413 14.66 24.82 3.32
N LEU A 414 14.11 24.34 2.20
CA LEU A 414 14.58 23.08 1.58
C LEU A 414 16.07 23.14 1.25
N GLY A 415 16.56 24.29 0.77
CA GLY A 415 17.97 24.51 0.50
C GLY A 415 18.86 24.37 1.75
N ASP A 416 18.36 24.75 2.93
CA ASP A 416 19.08 24.58 4.20
C ASP A 416 19.06 23.13 4.68
N CYS A 417 17.96 22.41 4.45
CA CYS A 417 17.89 20.97 4.71
C CYS A 417 18.89 20.20 3.85
N VAL A 418 19.00 20.52 2.55
CA VAL A 418 20.02 19.92 1.67
C VAL A 418 21.43 20.32 2.10
N ASN A 419 21.65 21.58 2.52
CA ASN A 419 22.95 21.99 3.07
C ASN A 419 23.36 21.17 4.31
N ALA A 420 22.38 20.77 5.14
CA ALA A 420 22.61 19.91 6.30
C ALA A 420 23.03 18.48 5.92
N PHE A 421 22.87 18.04 4.67
CA PHE A 421 23.38 16.73 4.24
C PHE A 421 24.91 16.66 4.37
N ARG A 422 25.62 17.79 4.29
CA ARG A 422 27.07 17.84 4.55
C ARG A 422 27.46 17.25 5.90
N THR A 423 26.61 17.43 6.92
CA THR A 423 26.89 16.99 8.29
C THR A 423 26.60 15.52 8.52
N CYS A 424 25.78 14.87 7.67
CA CYS A 424 25.43 13.46 7.80
C CYS A 424 26.08 12.55 6.74
N TYR A 425 26.95 13.06 5.87
CA TYR A 425 27.69 12.20 4.93
C TYR A 425 28.48 11.12 5.70
N GLY A 426 28.27 9.85 5.37
CA GLY A 426 28.98 8.73 5.98
C GLY A 426 28.68 8.47 7.45
N ASP A 427 27.73 9.18 8.08
CA ASP A 427 27.40 8.99 9.50
C ASP A 427 26.80 7.60 9.80
N GLN A 428 26.32 6.91 8.76
CA GLN A 428 25.82 5.54 8.78
C GLN A 428 26.73 4.54 8.06
N GLN A 429 27.96 4.93 7.69
CA GLN A 429 28.90 4.02 7.04
C GLN A 429 29.21 2.81 7.92
N GLY A 430 29.13 1.60 7.35
CA GLY A 430 29.36 0.33 8.06
C GLY A 430 28.27 -0.08 9.04
N LYS A 431 27.15 0.67 9.12
CA LYS A 431 25.98 0.32 9.95
C LYS A 431 24.89 -0.33 9.09
N SER A 432 24.01 -1.11 9.72
CA SER A 432 22.79 -1.61 9.08
C SER A 432 21.75 -0.48 9.02
N TYR A 433 21.99 0.47 8.12
CA TYR A 433 21.12 1.61 7.85
C TYR A 433 20.43 1.45 6.51
N ARG A 434 19.09 1.55 6.49
CA ARG A 434 18.26 1.43 5.28
C ARG A 434 17.18 2.50 5.28
N VAL A 435 16.87 3.04 4.11
CA VAL A 435 15.74 3.94 3.91
C VAL A 435 14.82 3.35 2.86
N TRP A 436 13.52 3.34 3.08
CA TRP A 436 12.56 3.01 2.04
C TRP A 436 11.33 3.89 2.13
N VAL A 437 10.60 3.95 1.02
CA VAL A 437 9.30 4.59 0.94
C VAL A 437 8.23 3.52 0.75
N ASP A 438 7.02 3.80 1.21
CA ASP A 438 5.87 2.93 1.12
C ASP A 438 4.61 3.76 0.82
N GLN A 439 3.77 3.26 -0.08
CA GLN A 439 2.57 3.95 -0.56
C GLN A 439 2.87 5.30 -1.21
N VAL A 440 3.79 5.33 -2.17
CA VAL A 440 4.05 6.50 -3.02
C VAL A 440 2.88 6.71 -3.96
N LEU A 441 2.07 7.71 -3.65
CA LEU A 441 0.81 8.01 -4.34
C LEU A 441 0.85 9.46 -4.85
N PRO A 442 1.26 9.67 -6.11
CA PRO A 442 1.12 10.95 -6.78
C PRO A 442 -0.35 11.30 -7.04
N THR A 443 -0.72 12.56 -6.92
CA THR A 443 -2.00 13.09 -7.37
C THR A 443 -1.74 14.38 -8.13
N GLN A 444 -2.11 14.44 -9.39
CA GLN A 444 -1.97 15.67 -10.17
C GLN A 444 -2.96 16.72 -9.64
N VAL A 445 -2.44 17.88 -9.24
CA VAL A 445 -3.23 18.99 -8.64
C VAL A 445 -3.25 20.24 -9.51
N GLY A 446 -2.45 20.26 -10.58
CA GLY A 446 -2.43 21.29 -11.62
C GLY A 446 -1.78 20.75 -12.89
N SER A 447 -1.71 21.55 -13.96
CA SER A 447 -1.11 21.11 -15.23
C SER A 447 0.35 20.63 -15.05
N ASP A 448 1.10 21.34 -14.21
CA ASP A 448 2.54 21.17 -14.03
C ASP A 448 2.88 20.83 -12.56
N SER A 449 1.95 20.24 -11.81
CA SER A 449 2.10 20.07 -10.35
C SER A 449 1.42 18.83 -9.80
N TRP A 450 2.14 18.16 -8.91
CA TRP A 450 1.71 16.91 -8.26
C TRP A 450 1.86 17.02 -6.75
N LEU A 451 0.85 16.55 -6.04
CA LEU A 451 0.92 16.29 -4.61
C LEU A 451 1.22 14.80 -4.42
N VAL A 452 2.41 14.46 -3.93
CA VAL A 452 2.83 13.07 -3.69
C VAL A 452 2.76 12.79 -2.20
N LYS A 453 2.00 11.77 -1.81
CA LYS A 453 1.94 11.30 -0.42
C LYS A 453 2.63 9.95 -0.31
N TYR A 454 3.42 9.74 0.75
CA TYR A 454 4.08 8.47 1.01
C TYR A 454 4.50 8.36 2.48
N LYS A 455 4.75 7.13 2.94
CA LYS A 455 5.42 6.88 4.21
C LYS A 455 6.92 6.75 3.95
N LYS A 456 7.74 7.51 4.66
CA LYS A 456 9.19 7.34 4.68
C LYS A 456 9.57 6.55 5.92
N TRP A 457 10.45 5.57 5.75
CA TRP A 457 10.98 4.77 6.84
C TRP A 457 12.51 4.80 6.83
N GLU A 458 13.09 4.88 8.02
CA GLU A 458 14.52 4.70 8.25
C GLU A 458 14.73 3.60 9.30
N LEU A 459 15.54 2.61 8.96
CA LEU A 459 16.01 1.57 9.87
C LEU A 459 17.49 1.82 10.16
N SER A 460 17.87 1.81 11.43
CA SER A 460 19.27 1.95 11.88
C SER A 460 19.53 0.94 13.00
N GLY A 461 20.16 -0.19 12.66
CA GLY A 461 20.21 -1.35 13.56
C GLY A 461 18.79 -1.87 13.79
N GLU A 462 18.39 -2.02 15.05
CA GLU A 462 17.02 -2.44 15.41
C GLU A 462 16.02 -1.27 15.54
N LYS A 463 16.49 -0.02 15.41
CA LYS A 463 15.64 1.16 15.58
C LYS A 463 15.02 1.55 14.25
N GLN A 464 13.70 1.45 14.19
CA GLN A 464 12.91 1.93 13.06
C GLN A 464 12.24 3.26 13.40
N LYS A 465 12.30 4.21 12.47
CA LYS A 465 11.60 5.50 12.54
C LYS A 465 10.81 5.68 11.25
N GLY A 466 9.67 6.36 11.32
CA GLY A 466 8.87 6.60 10.14
C GLY A 466 7.97 7.83 10.24
N CYS A 467 7.79 8.49 9.10
CA CYS A 467 6.91 9.64 8.98
C CYS A 467 6.00 9.51 7.75
N LEU A 468 4.82 10.10 7.83
CA LEU A 468 4.01 10.41 6.68
C LEU A 468 4.60 11.67 6.03
N THR A 469 4.96 11.59 4.76
CA THR A 469 5.48 12.70 3.98
C THR A 469 4.50 13.08 2.88
N THR A 470 4.26 14.38 2.73
CA THR A 470 3.53 14.96 1.60
C THR A 470 4.43 15.96 0.90
N VAL A 471 4.61 15.81 -0.42
CA VAL A 471 5.48 16.64 -1.25
C VAL A 471 4.67 17.31 -2.34
N LEU A 472 4.87 18.60 -2.55
CA LEU A 472 4.42 19.30 -3.75
C LEU A 472 5.59 19.36 -4.74
N LEU A 473 5.44 18.68 -5.87
CA LEU A 473 6.39 18.67 -6.98
C LEU A 473 5.86 19.50 -8.14
N SER A 474 6.74 20.13 -8.91
CA SER A 474 6.38 20.87 -10.11
C SER A 474 7.35 20.68 -11.26
N SER A 475 6.81 20.56 -12.48
CA SER A 475 7.57 20.57 -13.74
C SER A 475 7.72 21.97 -14.35
N LYS A 476 7.24 23.01 -13.67
CA LYS A 476 7.22 24.36 -14.22
C LYS A 476 8.62 24.91 -14.38
N GLY A 477 9.01 25.19 -15.62
CA GLY A 477 10.29 25.83 -15.94
C GLY A 477 11.49 24.87 -15.90
N VAL A 478 11.25 23.56 -15.86
CA VAL A 478 12.27 22.51 -15.92
C VAL A 478 11.94 21.54 -17.06
N SER A 479 12.98 20.93 -17.61
CA SER A 479 12.90 19.83 -18.58
C SER A 479 12.94 18.47 -17.88
N VAL A 480 12.53 17.40 -18.56
CA VAL A 480 12.53 16.05 -17.99
C VAL A 480 13.92 15.62 -17.47
N PRO A 481 15.05 15.89 -18.18
CA PRO A 481 16.39 15.58 -17.65
C PRO A 481 16.77 16.36 -16.39
N GLU A 482 16.18 17.55 -16.19
CA GLU A 482 16.42 18.38 -14.99
C GLU A 482 15.60 17.88 -13.77
N GLY A 483 14.61 17.00 -13.99
CA GLY A 483 13.76 16.45 -12.95
C GLY A 483 12.67 17.42 -12.47
N LEU A 484 11.93 17.01 -11.43
CA LEU A 484 10.87 17.82 -10.84
C LEU A 484 11.40 18.73 -9.74
N THR A 485 10.87 19.96 -9.67
CA THR A 485 11.17 20.90 -8.59
C THR A 485 10.36 20.55 -7.33
N TRP A 486 11.04 20.34 -6.21
CA TRP A 486 10.48 20.21 -4.86
C TRP A 486 10.10 21.59 -4.33
N VAL A 487 8.80 21.84 -4.19
CA VAL A 487 8.25 23.15 -3.81
C VAL A 487 7.95 23.21 -2.31
N HIS A 488 7.38 22.14 -1.77
CA HIS A 488 6.99 22.07 -0.37
C HIS A 488 7.04 20.62 0.10
N VAL A 489 7.54 20.40 1.31
CA VAL A 489 7.54 19.08 1.97
C VAL A 489 6.94 19.24 3.35
N HIS A 490 6.00 18.39 3.71
CA HIS A 490 5.45 18.33 5.05
C HIS A 490 5.53 16.90 5.56
N GLN A 491 6.15 16.75 6.72
CA GLN A 491 6.29 15.47 7.39
C GLN A 491 5.59 15.45 8.73
N THR A 492 5.02 14.31 9.09
CA THR A 492 4.42 14.06 10.40
C THR A 492 4.84 12.67 10.88
N TRP A 493 5.25 12.54 12.15
CA TRP A 493 5.62 11.25 12.71
C TRP A 493 4.45 10.25 12.58
N LEU A 494 4.75 9.02 12.19
CA LEU A 494 3.77 7.93 12.27
C LEU A 494 3.62 7.52 13.74
N ASP A 495 2.41 7.11 14.11
CA ASP A 495 2.10 6.70 15.49
C ASP A 495 3.06 5.61 15.98
N GLY A 496 3.75 5.89 17.08
CA GLY A 496 4.72 4.98 17.68
C GLY A 496 6.04 4.81 16.91
N ALA A 497 6.25 5.54 15.80
CA ALA A 497 7.47 5.50 15.00
C ALA A 497 8.26 6.83 15.04
N GLY A 498 7.86 7.76 15.91
CA GLY A 498 8.64 8.95 16.23
C GLY A 498 9.84 8.58 17.11
N PRO A 499 10.99 9.27 16.96
CA PRO A 499 12.14 8.99 17.78
C PRO A 499 12.03 9.65 19.16
N THR A 500 12.85 9.17 20.09
CA THR A 500 13.05 9.84 21.38
C THR A 500 13.87 11.13 21.26
N ASP A 501 14.64 11.26 20.16
CA ASP A 501 15.41 12.45 19.79
C ASP A 501 15.34 12.66 18.27
N ASP A 502 14.84 13.82 17.87
CA ASP A 502 14.61 14.25 16.49
C ASP A 502 15.91 14.72 15.79
N SER A 503 17.02 14.90 16.52
CA SER A 503 18.29 15.44 16.00
C SER A 503 18.92 14.64 14.84
N SER A 504 18.47 13.40 14.64
CA SER A 504 18.97 12.47 13.63
C SER A 504 18.08 12.36 12.39
N TRP A 505 16.98 13.12 12.33
CA TRP A 505 16.07 13.20 11.18
C TRP A 505 16.34 14.47 10.37
N PHE A 506 16.92 14.31 9.17
CA PHE A 506 17.43 15.43 8.38
C PHE A 506 16.46 15.90 7.29
N PHE A 507 15.71 15.00 6.68
CA PHE A 507 14.82 15.29 5.57
C PHE A 507 13.69 14.28 5.46
#